data_AF-U2EU75-F1
#
_entry.id   AF-U2EU75-F1
#
_cell.length_a   1.000
_cell.length_b   1.000
_cell.length_c   1.000
_cell.angle_alpha   90.00
_cell.angle_beta   90.00
_cell.angle_gamma   90.00
#
_symmetry.space_group_name_H-M   'P 1'
#
loop_
_entity.id
_entity.type
_entity.pdbx_description
1 polymer ?
#
loop_
_entity_poly.entity_id
_entity_poly.type
_entity_poly.pdbx_seq_one_letter_code
_entity_poly.pdbx_strand_id
1 'polypeptide(L)'
;MNANSIISLLQDKLPKDFALLKMLENKLSTLDEKRLDELAQKIPILNLKSPIFVFWVGSFIFGALGVNRFMTGQIWLGVLKLALFLAHIILFIVITGATLDAVANAATNEDLQNAFKLIGVNTFIAGILGIVITIWWFVDLFITSSAVRKQNLEKILKAIDEQA
;
A
#
# COMPACT_ATOMS: atom_id res chain seq x y z
N MET A 1 28.92 18.50 -10.38
CA MET A 1 27.53 18.26 -10.88
C MET A 1 26.65 19.51 -10.75
N ASN A 2 25.44 19.55 -11.33
CA ASN A 2 24.45 20.61 -11.08
C ASN A 2 23.10 20.08 -10.57
N ALA A 3 22.22 20.98 -10.11
CA ALA A 3 20.91 20.65 -9.52
C ALA A 3 20.02 19.82 -10.47
N ASN A 4 20.02 20.13 -11.78
CA ASN A 4 19.20 19.42 -12.77
C ASN A 4 19.63 17.96 -12.95
N SER A 5 20.93 17.68 -12.86
CA SER A 5 21.44 16.31 -12.89
C SER A 5 20.95 15.48 -11.70
N ILE A 6 20.92 16.08 -10.50
CA ILE A 6 20.40 15.43 -9.28
C ILE A 6 18.89 15.16 -9.42
N ILE A 7 18.12 16.14 -9.92
CA ILE A 7 16.68 15.97 -10.14
C ILE A 7 16.41 14.83 -11.12
N SER A 8 17.17 14.75 -12.22
CA SER A 8 17.04 13.69 -13.20
C SER A 8 17.35 12.30 -12.62
N LEU A 9 18.35 12.20 -11.73
CA LEU A 9 18.69 10.96 -11.03
C LEU A 9 17.55 10.47 -10.10
N LEU A 10 16.76 11.40 -9.56
CA LEU A 10 15.74 11.14 -8.54
C LEU A 10 14.31 11.17 -9.08
N GLN A 11 14.11 11.52 -10.36
CA GLN A 11 12.80 11.80 -10.96
C GLN A 11 11.78 10.67 -10.76
N ASP A 12 12.23 9.41 -10.79
CA ASP A 12 11.40 8.23 -10.65
C ASP A 12 10.89 8.03 -9.20
N LYS A 13 11.63 8.56 -8.23
CA LYS A 13 11.41 8.44 -6.78
C LYS A 13 10.70 9.64 -6.16
N LEU A 14 10.68 10.77 -6.84
CA LEU A 14 10.11 12.04 -6.38
C LEU A 14 8.59 12.13 -6.57
N PRO A 15 7.91 13.05 -5.84
CA PRO A 15 6.51 13.36 -6.08
C PRO A 15 6.33 14.03 -7.44
N LYS A 16 5.15 13.84 -8.04
CA LYS A 16 4.76 14.49 -9.32
C LYS A 16 4.16 15.88 -9.13
N ASP A 17 4.20 16.39 -7.89
CA ASP A 17 3.67 17.70 -7.53
C ASP A 17 4.67 18.79 -7.92
N PHE A 18 4.22 19.76 -8.74
CA PHE A 18 5.08 20.80 -9.26
C PHE A 18 5.67 21.72 -8.17
N ALA A 19 4.89 22.04 -7.13
CA ALA A 19 5.34 22.93 -6.07
C ALA A 19 6.45 22.28 -5.23
N LEU A 20 6.29 20.98 -4.90
CA LEU A 20 7.32 20.22 -4.17
C LEU A 20 8.61 20.04 -4.98
N LEU A 21 8.49 19.78 -6.29
CA LEU A 21 9.65 19.68 -7.17
C LEU A 21 10.38 21.01 -7.30
N LYS A 22 9.65 22.13 -7.47
CA LYS A 22 10.25 23.46 -7.54
C LYS A 22 10.91 23.88 -6.23
N MET A 23 10.34 23.52 -5.09
CA MET A 23 10.96 23.74 -3.78
C MET A 23 12.29 22.96 -3.66
N LEU A 24 12.31 21.70 -4.09
CA LEU A 24 13.53 20.89 -4.11
C LEU A 24 14.59 21.50 -5.04
N GLU A 25 14.20 21.91 -6.25
CA GLU A 25 15.09 22.57 -7.21
C GLU A 25 15.72 23.84 -6.62
N ASN A 26 14.91 24.69 -5.98
CA ASN A 26 15.40 25.90 -5.32
C ASN A 26 16.37 25.60 -4.18
N LYS A 27 16.14 24.54 -3.39
CA LYS A 27 17.08 24.12 -2.34
C LYS A 27 18.38 23.57 -2.94
N LEU A 28 18.30 22.80 -4.03
CA LEU A 28 19.48 22.26 -4.70
C LEU A 28 20.32 23.36 -5.37
N SER A 29 19.69 24.40 -5.92
CA SER A 29 20.41 25.50 -6.57
C SER A 29 21.15 26.42 -5.58
N THR A 30 20.83 26.35 -4.29
CA THR A 30 21.60 27.02 -3.23
C THR A 30 22.88 26.29 -2.81
N LEU A 31 23.07 25.04 -3.25
CA LEU A 31 24.25 24.24 -2.94
C LEU A 31 25.37 24.52 -3.96
N ASP A 32 26.61 24.56 -3.49
CA ASP A 32 27.78 24.57 -4.37
C ASP A 32 28.07 23.17 -4.94
N GLU A 33 28.91 23.13 -5.97
CA GLU A 33 29.21 21.90 -6.71
C GLU A 33 29.76 20.77 -5.81
N LYS A 34 30.59 21.11 -4.82
CA LYS A 34 31.14 20.11 -3.89
C LYS A 34 30.05 19.46 -3.05
N ARG A 35 29.12 20.26 -2.50
CA ARG A 35 27.99 19.76 -1.71
C ARG A 35 27.00 18.94 -2.54
N LEU A 36 26.82 19.31 -3.81
CA LEU A 36 26.01 18.54 -4.76
C LEU A 36 26.64 17.17 -5.04
N ASP A 37 27.95 17.11 -5.23
CA ASP A 37 28.67 15.85 -5.45
C ASP A 37 28.62 14.96 -4.19
N GLU A 38 28.77 15.53 -2.99
CA GLU A 38 28.60 14.79 -1.73
C GLU A 38 27.16 14.28 -1.54
N LEU A 39 26.15 15.07 -1.89
CA LEU A 39 24.75 14.63 -1.87
C LEU A 39 24.55 13.46 -2.85
N ALA A 40 25.11 13.54 -4.05
CA ALA A 40 25.05 12.47 -5.04
C ALA A 40 25.60 11.15 -4.49
N GLN A 41 26.72 11.21 -3.76
CA GLN A 41 27.31 10.06 -3.09
C GLN A 41 26.44 9.52 -1.93
N LYS A 42 25.69 10.39 -1.24
CA LYS A 42 24.77 9.99 -0.17
C LYS A 42 23.47 9.37 -0.68
N ILE A 43 23.00 9.70 -1.90
CA ILE A 43 21.71 9.23 -2.44
C ILE A 43 21.50 7.70 -2.33
N PRO A 44 22.45 6.84 -2.74
CA PRO A 44 22.30 5.39 -2.58
C PRO A 44 22.13 4.94 -1.11
N ILE A 45 22.79 5.66 -0.19
CA ILE A 45 22.81 5.38 1.25
C ILE A 45 21.47 5.77 1.91
N LEU A 46 20.75 6.75 1.36
CA LEU A 46 19.43 7.16 1.87
C LEU A 46 18.34 6.08 1.76
N ASN A 47 18.61 5.01 0.99
CA ASN A 47 17.70 3.88 0.76
C ASN A 47 16.30 4.37 0.37
N LEU A 48 16.25 5.14 -0.72
CA LEU A 48 15.03 5.68 -1.29
C LEU A 48 14.19 4.55 -1.89
N LYS A 49 12.97 4.38 -1.38
CA LYS A 49 12.06 3.32 -1.79
C LYS A 49 11.69 3.50 -3.27
N SER A 50 11.52 2.42 -4.01
CA SER A 50 11.00 2.48 -5.39
C SER A 50 9.47 2.58 -5.38
N PRO A 51 8.86 3.74 -5.75
CA PRO A 51 7.41 3.87 -5.72
C PRO A 51 6.71 2.93 -6.71
N ILE A 52 7.36 2.63 -7.85
CA ILE A 52 6.86 1.71 -8.87
C ILE A 52 6.82 0.28 -8.32
N PHE A 53 7.87 -0.15 -7.64
CA PHE A 53 7.92 -1.47 -7.02
C PHE A 53 6.90 -1.62 -5.90
N VAL A 54 6.80 -0.61 -5.01
CA VAL A 54 5.78 -0.60 -3.94
C VAL A 54 4.37 -0.62 -4.54
N PHE A 55 4.12 0.10 -5.64
CA PHE A 55 2.82 0.10 -6.30
C PHE A 55 2.48 -1.28 -6.88
N TRP A 56 3.33 -1.84 -7.74
CA TRP A 56 3.01 -3.09 -8.44
C TRP A 56 3.01 -4.31 -7.51
N VAL A 57 4.07 -4.47 -6.73
CA VAL A 57 4.22 -5.65 -5.88
C VAL A 57 3.45 -5.46 -4.58
N GLY A 58 3.67 -4.34 -3.90
CA GLY A 58 3.09 -4.09 -2.59
C GLY A 58 1.60 -3.82 -2.63
N SER A 59 1.14 -2.95 -3.53
CA SER A 59 -0.25 -2.51 -3.56
C SER A 59 -1.10 -3.30 -4.55
N PHE A 60 -0.64 -3.53 -5.77
CA PHE A 60 -1.48 -4.17 -6.80
C PHE A 60 -1.58 -5.69 -6.58
N ILE A 61 -0.47 -6.42 -6.54
CA ILE A 61 -0.49 -7.89 -6.39
C ILE A 61 -0.84 -8.30 -4.95
N PHE A 62 -0.17 -7.70 -3.96
CA PHE A 62 -0.29 -8.13 -2.56
C PHE A 62 -0.95 -7.10 -1.64
N GLY A 63 -1.62 -6.08 -2.18
CA GLY A 63 -2.18 -5.01 -1.35
C GLY A 63 -3.35 -5.47 -0.48
N ALA A 64 -4.10 -6.48 -0.91
CA ALA A 64 -5.17 -7.06 -0.10
C ALA A 64 -4.62 -7.71 1.18
N LEU A 65 -3.38 -8.21 1.15
CA LEU A 65 -2.66 -8.74 2.30
C LEU A 65 -1.98 -7.65 3.15
N GLY A 66 -2.01 -6.38 2.71
CA GLY A 66 -1.35 -5.27 3.38
C GLY A 66 0.16 -5.15 3.15
N VAL A 67 0.73 -5.83 2.16
CA VAL A 67 2.18 -5.81 1.86
C VAL A 67 2.70 -4.41 1.59
N ASN A 68 1.91 -3.56 0.92
CA ASN A 68 2.21 -2.15 0.74
C ASN A 68 2.51 -1.41 2.06
N ARG A 69 1.80 -1.72 3.15
CA ARG A 69 2.01 -1.07 4.45
C ARG A 69 3.30 -1.52 5.12
N PHE A 70 3.65 -2.81 5.01
CA PHE A 70 4.95 -3.31 5.45
C PHE A 70 6.09 -2.67 4.66
N MET A 71 5.96 -2.57 3.33
CA MET A 71 6.99 -1.95 2.48
C MET A 71 7.17 -0.45 2.76
N THR A 72 6.13 0.24 3.21
CA THR A 72 6.18 1.67 3.57
C THR A 72 6.53 1.93 5.04
N GLY A 73 6.75 0.88 5.83
CA GLY A 73 7.12 0.97 7.24
C GLY A 73 5.94 1.14 8.21
N GLN A 74 4.70 1.09 7.72
CA GLN A 74 3.48 1.15 8.53
C GLN A 74 3.09 -0.24 9.02
N ILE A 75 3.94 -0.84 9.85
CA ILE A 75 3.86 -2.27 10.23
C ILE A 75 2.50 -2.60 10.87
N TRP A 76 2.05 -1.81 11.85
CA TRP A 76 0.78 -2.05 12.55
C TRP A 76 -0.43 -2.05 11.61
N LEU A 77 -0.46 -1.14 10.65
CA LEU A 77 -1.54 -1.09 9.66
C LEU A 77 -1.48 -2.28 8.70
N GLY A 78 -0.28 -2.74 8.37
CA GLY A 78 -0.06 -3.97 7.62
C GLY A 78 -0.59 -5.20 8.36
N VAL A 79 -0.27 -5.34 9.64
CA VAL A 79 -0.75 -6.45 10.49
C VAL A 79 -2.28 -6.44 10.60
N LEU A 80 -2.88 -5.26 10.82
CA LEU A 80 -4.33 -5.11 10.87
C LEU A 80 -4.98 -5.58 9.56
N LYS A 81 -4.46 -5.14 8.42
CA LYS A 81 -4.97 -5.55 7.10
C LYS A 81 -4.86 -7.06 6.89
N LEU A 82 -3.70 -7.63 7.22
CA LEU A 82 -3.48 -9.06 7.10
C LEU A 82 -4.46 -9.85 7.99
N ALA A 83 -4.65 -9.43 9.23
CA ALA A 83 -5.59 -10.06 10.16
C ALA A 83 -7.03 -9.99 9.65
N LEU A 84 -7.48 -8.83 9.14
CA LEU A 84 -8.81 -8.67 8.56
C LEU A 84 -9.03 -9.55 7.33
N PHE A 85 -8.02 -9.64 6.46
CA PHE A 85 -8.07 -10.51 5.28
C PHE A 85 -8.17 -11.98 5.69
N LEU A 86 -7.32 -12.45 6.61
CA LEU A 86 -7.35 -13.83 7.11
C LEU A 86 -8.67 -14.14 7.82
N ALA A 87 -9.19 -13.23 8.64
CA ALA A 87 -10.48 -13.39 9.30
C ALA A 87 -11.62 -13.52 8.28
N HIS A 88 -11.59 -12.72 7.20
CA HIS A 88 -12.58 -12.81 6.12
C HIS A 88 -12.51 -14.16 5.39
N ILE A 89 -11.30 -14.67 5.09
CA ILE A 89 -11.11 -15.99 4.48
C ILE A 89 -11.63 -17.11 5.40
N ILE A 90 -11.29 -17.07 6.68
CA ILE A 90 -11.77 -18.07 7.67
C ILE A 90 -13.30 -18.02 7.75
N LEU A 91 -13.88 -16.83 7.85
CA LEU A 91 -15.33 -16.66 7.88
C LEU A 91 -15.99 -17.27 6.63
N PHE A 92 -15.44 -17.02 5.44
CA PHE A 92 -15.96 -17.55 4.20
C PHE A 92 -15.90 -19.09 4.14
N ILE A 93 -14.78 -19.67 4.59
CA ILE A 93 -14.61 -21.14 4.67
C ILE A 93 -15.60 -21.74 5.65
N VAL A 94 -15.75 -21.17 6.85
CA VAL A 94 -16.68 -21.66 7.88
C VAL A 94 -18.12 -21.62 7.39
N ILE A 95 -18.53 -20.51 6.75
CA ILE A 95 -19.86 -20.38 6.17
C ILE A 95 -20.04 -21.48 5.12
N THR A 96 -19.14 -21.57 4.14
CA THR A 96 -19.24 -22.56 3.05
C THR A 96 -19.27 -24.01 3.57
N GLY A 97 -18.45 -24.33 4.57
CA GLY A 97 -18.45 -25.64 5.21
C GLY A 97 -19.80 -25.96 5.88
N ALA A 98 -20.30 -25.04 6.69
CA ALA A 98 -21.62 -25.18 7.32
C ALA A 98 -22.75 -25.26 6.28
N THR A 99 -22.64 -24.53 5.17
CA THR A 99 -23.62 -24.59 4.08
C THR A 99 -23.67 -25.97 3.44
N LEU A 100 -22.50 -26.59 3.22
CA LEU A 100 -22.39 -27.87 2.54
C LEU A 100 -22.94 -28.97 3.43
N ASP A 101 -22.63 -28.94 4.73
CA ASP A 101 -23.13 -29.89 5.71
C ASP A 101 -24.66 -29.81 5.88
N ALA A 102 -25.22 -28.59 6.01
CA ALA A 102 -26.66 -28.39 6.14
C ALA A 102 -27.44 -28.88 4.90
N VAL A 103 -26.91 -28.67 3.70
CA VAL A 103 -27.53 -29.15 2.46
C VAL A 103 -27.39 -30.67 2.33
N ALA A 104 -26.24 -31.24 2.69
CA ALA A 104 -26.00 -32.68 2.60
C ALA A 104 -26.87 -33.51 3.56
N ASN A 105 -27.19 -32.96 4.73
CA ASN A 105 -27.96 -33.64 5.78
C ASN A 105 -29.45 -33.25 5.80
N ALA A 106 -29.93 -32.45 4.84
CA ALA A 106 -31.33 -32.06 4.77
C ALA A 106 -32.22 -33.29 4.50
N ALA A 107 -33.08 -33.62 5.47
CA ALA A 107 -34.00 -34.76 5.36
C ALA A 107 -35.36 -34.35 4.78
N THR A 108 -35.73 -33.08 4.92
CA THR A 108 -37.00 -32.53 4.41
C THR A 108 -36.76 -31.31 3.52
N ASN A 109 -37.77 -30.99 2.71
CA ASN A 109 -37.77 -29.75 1.92
C ASN A 109 -37.77 -28.50 2.82
N GLU A 110 -38.32 -28.60 4.04
CA GLU A 110 -38.31 -27.50 5.00
C GLU A 110 -36.90 -27.24 5.55
N ASP A 111 -36.16 -28.30 5.88
CA ASP A 111 -34.74 -28.21 6.28
C ASP A 111 -33.91 -27.54 5.19
N LEU A 112 -34.15 -27.92 3.93
CA LEU A 112 -33.46 -27.35 2.78
C LEU A 112 -33.79 -25.85 2.59
N GLN A 113 -35.05 -25.46 2.74
CA GLN A 113 -35.45 -24.04 2.66
C GLN A 113 -34.86 -23.19 3.79
N ASN A 114 -34.83 -23.73 5.01
CA ASN A 114 -34.23 -23.06 6.16
C ASN A 114 -32.71 -22.94 6.02
N ALA A 115 -32.04 -23.98 5.53
CA ALA A 115 -30.63 -23.94 5.18
C ALA A 115 -30.35 -22.83 4.15
N PHE A 116 -31.06 -22.80 3.02
CA PHE A 116 -30.85 -21.76 2.00
C PHE A 116 -31.06 -20.33 2.51
N LYS A 117 -32.04 -20.09 3.40
CA LYS A 117 -32.23 -18.77 4.02
C LYS A 117 -31.03 -18.37 4.88
N LEU A 118 -30.57 -19.27 5.75
CA LEU A 118 -29.41 -19.01 6.62
C LEU A 118 -28.13 -18.78 5.80
N ILE A 119 -27.95 -19.57 4.75
CA ILE A 119 -26.85 -19.45 3.78
C ILE A 119 -26.89 -18.08 3.12
N GLY A 120 -28.06 -17.66 2.61
CA GLY A 120 -28.23 -16.38 1.94
C GLY A 120 -27.86 -15.20 2.83
N VAL A 121 -28.28 -15.21 4.10
CA VAL A 121 -27.95 -14.14 5.05
C VAL A 121 -26.45 -14.11 5.37
N ASN A 122 -25.85 -15.26 5.68
CA ASN A 122 -24.44 -15.33 6.07
C ASN A 122 -23.49 -14.98 4.91
N THR A 123 -23.79 -15.46 3.70
CA THR A 123 -23.01 -15.14 2.49
C THR A 123 -23.14 -13.66 2.11
N PHE A 124 -24.32 -13.05 2.32
CA PHE A 124 -24.52 -11.62 2.12
C PHE A 124 -23.66 -10.77 3.07
N ILE A 125 -23.64 -11.10 4.37
CA ILE A 125 -22.81 -10.40 5.37
C ILE A 125 -21.32 -10.53 5.02
N ALA A 126 -20.86 -11.75 4.72
CA ALA A 126 -19.48 -11.99 4.29
C ALA A 126 -19.15 -11.19 3.02
N GLY A 127 -20.08 -11.13 2.06
CA GLY A 127 -19.95 -10.34 0.84
C GLY A 127 -19.74 -8.84 1.09
N ILE A 128 -20.52 -8.23 2.00
CA ILE A 128 -20.33 -6.83 2.39
C ILE A 128 -18.93 -6.60 2.95
N LEU A 129 -18.46 -7.48 3.84
CA LEU A 129 -17.11 -7.38 4.39
C LEU A 129 -16.03 -7.48 3.30
N GLY A 130 -16.21 -8.39 2.33
CA GLY A 130 -15.33 -8.52 1.17
C GLY A 130 -15.29 -7.25 0.30
N ILE A 131 -16.44 -6.60 0.11
CA ILE A 131 -16.52 -5.32 -0.61
C ILE A 131 -15.76 -4.23 0.14
N VAL A 132 -15.91 -4.12 1.45
CA VAL A 132 -15.18 -3.14 2.27
C VAL A 132 -13.66 -3.34 2.16
N ILE A 133 -13.19 -4.58 2.24
CA ILE A 133 -11.77 -4.92 2.08
C ILE A 133 -11.29 -4.54 0.67
N THR A 134 -12.09 -4.79 -0.35
CA THR A 134 -11.77 -4.46 -1.76
C THR A 134 -11.70 -2.95 -1.99
N ILE A 135 -12.65 -2.18 -1.45
CA ILE A 135 -12.64 -0.72 -1.53
C ILE A 135 -11.40 -0.17 -0.84
N TRP A 136 -11.08 -0.66 0.36
CA TRP A 136 -9.89 -0.23 1.08
C TRP A 136 -8.61 -0.56 0.31
N TRP A 137 -8.52 -1.77 -0.27
CA TRP A 137 -7.42 -2.13 -1.16
C TRP A 137 -7.28 -1.15 -2.34
N PHE A 138 -8.39 -0.83 -3.01
CA PHE A 138 -8.40 0.06 -4.16
C PHE A 138 -7.94 1.48 -3.80
N VAL A 139 -8.46 2.05 -2.71
CA VAL A 139 -8.04 3.37 -2.20
C VAL A 139 -6.54 3.39 -1.87
N ASP A 140 -6.02 2.29 -1.30
CA ASP A 140 -4.61 2.15 -0.95
C ASP A 140 -3.67 2.22 -2.17
N LEU A 141 -4.12 1.84 -3.37
CA LEU A 141 -3.32 1.95 -4.60
C LEU A 141 -2.84 3.39 -4.84
N PHE A 142 -3.71 4.37 -4.59
CA PHE A 142 -3.44 5.78 -4.82
C PHE A 142 -2.71 6.43 -3.63
N ILE A 143 -3.14 6.13 -2.41
CA ILE A 143 -2.56 6.73 -1.21
C ILE A 143 -1.11 6.26 -1.01
N THR A 144 -0.82 4.97 -1.20
CA THR A 144 0.51 4.42 -0.93
C THR A 144 1.55 4.97 -1.91
N SER A 145 1.23 5.01 -3.21
CA SER A 145 2.18 5.45 -4.23
C SER A 145 2.59 6.91 -4.05
N SER A 146 1.66 7.79 -3.66
CA SER A 146 1.94 9.18 -3.35
C SER A 146 2.68 9.34 -2.01
N ALA A 147 2.33 8.57 -0.98
CA ALA A 147 3.00 8.59 0.31
C ALA A 147 4.49 8.19 0.22
N VAL A 148 4.83 7.15 -0.55
CA VAL A 148 6.22 6.72 -0.76
C VAL A 148 7.07 7.83 -1.38
N ARG A 149 6.53 8.52 -2.37
CA ARG A 149 7.21 9.63 -3.05
C ARG A 149 7.48 10.79 -2.09
N LYS A 150 6.53 11.10 -1.21
CA LYS A 150 6.69 12.12 -0.16
C LYS A 150 7.75 11.73 0.87
N GLN A 151 7.73 10.48 1.36
CA GLN A 151 8.76 9.97 2.27
C GLN A 151 10.18 10.04 1.67
N ASN A 152 10.31 9.70 0.38
CA ASN A 152 11.59 9.84 -0.31
C ASN A 152 12.05 11.30 -0.39
N LEU A 153 11.15 12.22 -0.71
CA LEU A 153 11.45 13.66 -0.74
C LEU A 153 11.91 14.15 0.64
N GLU A 154 11.22 13.80 1.72
CA GLU A 154 11.62 14.19 3.09
C GLU A 154 13.03 13.71 3.44
N LYS A 155 13.39 12.48 3.08
CA LYS A 155 14.75 11.97 3.27
C LYS A 155 15.80 12.77 2.50
N ILE A 156 15.50 13.14 1.26
CA ILE A 156 16.39 13.96 0.43
C ILE A 156 16.54 15.37 1.02
N LEU A 157 15.44 16.00 1.43
CA LEU A 157 15.46 17.33 2.04
C LEU A 157 16.28 17.33 3.33
N LYS A 158 16.09 16.31 4.19
CA LYS A 158 16.92 16.15 5.38
C LYS A 158 18.40 16.02 5.03
N ALA A 159 18.75 15.24 4.02
CA ALA A 159 20.13 15.09 3.58
C ALA A 159 20.72 16.38 2.99
N ILE A 160 19.90 17.23 2.36
CA ILE A 160 20.31 18.56 1.87
C ILE A 160 20.58 19.49 3.06
N ASP A 161 19.67 19.53 4.03
CA ASP A 161 19.79 20.37 5.21
C ASP A 161 20.99 19.96 6.08
N GLU A 162 21.37 18.67 6.10
CA GLU A 162 22.60 18.19 6.76
C GLU A 162 23.90 18.67 6.08
N GLN A 163 23.83 19.11 4.82
CA GLN A 163 24.99 19.70 4.14
C GLN A 163 25.10 21.21 4.40
N ALA A 164 24.04 21.87 4.90
CA ALA A 164 23.89 23.34 5.00
C ALA A 164 24.51 23.94 6.25
#